data_AF-A0AAD9NQR5-F1
#
_entry.id   AF-A0AAD9NQR5-F1
#
_cell.length_a   1.000
_cell.length_b   1.000
_cell.length_c   1.000
_cell.angle_alpha   90.00
_cell.angle_beta   90.00
_cell.angle_gamma   90.00
#
_symmetry.space_group_name_H-M   'P 1'
#
loop_
_entity.id
_entity.type
_entity.pdbx_description
1 polymer ?
#
loop_
_entity_poly.entity_id
_entity_poly.type
_entity_poly.pdbx_seq_one_letter_code
_entity_poly.pdbx_strand_id
1 'polypeptide(L)'
;MINFIITRCRDEMDIHSTRAMRGANCWTDHQMLRSNVAFRIRQRHGTSNPTKLNTTKLSTISHRESFEQEMDSALAQWEEKESSIPDEEWAALQQVVYNTIKTYLGKPDRKHHDWFDPNNQELQTIMSRRDQTHQSVLQTRSIRSTTAAYKNACRLLHPCIEVRLMGKEDSGAAESC
;
A
#
# COMPACT_ATOMS: atom_id res chain seq x y z
N MET A 1 1.27 20.07 -23.61
CA MET A 1 1.36 19.67 -22.18
C MET A 1 -0.03 19.84 -21.58
N ILE A 2 -0.70 18.74 -21.20
CA ILE A 2 -2.11 18.72 -20.78
C ILE A 2 -2.20 18.12 -19.37
N ASN A 3 -1.51 18.73 -18.41
CA ASN A 3 -1.59 18.33 -17.00
C ASN A 3 -2.02 19.55 -16.19
N PHE A 4 -3.01 19.38 -15.31
CA PHE A 4 -3.54 20.47 -14.50
C PHE A 4 -3.83 19.97 -13.09
N ILE A 5 -3.66 20.85 -12.11
CA ILE A 5 -4.19 20.66 -10.76
C ILE A 5 -5.31 21.69 -10.62
N ILE A 6 -6.55 21.20 -10.56
CA ILE A 6 -7.73 22.05 -10.49
C ILE A 6 -8.13 22.20 -9.03
N THR A 7 -8.34 23.43 -8.60
CA THR A 7 -8.87 23.76 -7.28
C THR A 7 -10.15 24.58 -7.39
N ARG A 8 -10.89 24.66 -6.29
CA ARG A 8 -12.01 25.60 -6.17
C ARG A 8 -11.44 26.98 -5.79
N CYS A 9 -12.03 28.05 -6.32
CA CYS A 9 -11.60 29.43 -6.01
C CYS A 9 -11.52 29.72 -4.50
N ARG A 10 -12.44 29.15 -3.71
CA ARG A 10 -12.46 29.33 -2.25
C ARG A 10 -11.28 28.67 -1.51
N ASP A 11 -10.68 27.64 -2.11
CA ASP A 11 -9.60 26.83 -1.53
C ASP A 11 -8.24 27.26 -2.13
N GLU A 12 -8.18 28.41 -2.83
CA GLU A 12 -6.95 28.92 -3.46
C GLU A 12 -5.89 29.33 -2.42
N MET A 13 -6.33 29.92 -1.30
CA MET A 13 -5.45 30.33 -0.20
C MET A 13 -4.71 29.17 0.46
N ASP A 14 -5.24 27.96 0.32
CA ASP A 14 -4.64 26.74 0.85
C ASP A 14 -3.53 26.20 -0.08
N ILE A 15 -3.40 26.71 -1.30
CA ILE A 15 -2.38 26.27 -2.26
C ILE A 15 -1.13 27.13 -2.13
N HIS A 16 -0.07 26.53 -1.59
CA HIS A 16 1.19 27.24 -1.37
C HIS A 16 2.10 27.27 -2.61
N SER A 17 2.11 26.20 -3.40
CA SER A 17 3.03 26.11 -4.56
C SER A 17 2.64 24.99 -5.50
N THR A 18 2.42 25.28 -6.77
CA THR A 18 2.27 24.29 -7.83
C THR A 18 3.47 24.34 -8.78
N ARG A 19 4.15 23.21 -9.00
CA ARG A 19 5.33 23.14 -9.86
C ARG A 19 5.32 21.89 -10.72
N ALA A 20 5.84 22.02 -11.94
CA ALA A 20 6.16 20.88 -12.79
C ALA A 20 7.50 20.27 -12.36
N MET A 21 7.47 18.98 -12.07
CA MET A 21 8.63 18.20 -11.63
C MET A 21 9.40 17.72 -12.86
N ARG A 22 10.22 18.60 -13.45
CA ARG A 22 11.00 18.30 -14.67
C ARG A 22 12.01 17.14 -14.53
N GLY A 23 12.38 16.78 -13.30
CA GLY A 23 13.25 15.64 -13.00
C GLY A 23 12.50 14.35 -12.67
N ALA A 24 11.18 14.39 -12.48
CA ALA A 24 10.38 13.19 -12.24
C ALA A 24 10.10 12.52 -13.58
N ASN A 25 10.90 11.49 -13.90
CA ASN A 25 10.71 10.70 -15.11
C ASN A 25 9.65 9.62 -14.87
N CYS A 26 8.41 9.92 -15.26
CA CYS A 26 7.26 9.02 -15.09
C CYS A 26 7.09 8.03 -16.26
N TRP A 27 8.10 7.90 -17.14
CA TRP A 27 8.03 7.04 -18.34
C TRP A 27 6.96 7.45 -19.36
N THR A 28 6.35 8.61 -19.15
CA THR A 28 5.35 9.21 -20.03
C THR A 28 5.93 10.48 -20.64
N ASP A 29 5.34 10.93 -21.75
CA ASP A 29 5.56 12.26 -22.32
C ASP A 29 4.96 13.39 -21.47
N HIS A 30 4.31 13.03 -20.35
CA HIS A 30 3.71 13.93 -19.39
C HIS A 30 4.68 14.30 -18.25
N GLN A 31 4.72 15.57 -17.89
CA GLN A 31 5.44 16.02 -16.68
C GLN A 31 4.56 15.85 -15.44
N MET A 32 5.10 15.24 -14.39
CA MET A 32 4.44 15.20 -13.09
C MET A 32 4.27 16.63 -12.55
N LEU A 33 3.05 16.97 -12.13
CA LEU A 33 2.78 18.20 -11.39
C LEU A 33 2.69 17.90 -9.91
N ARG A 34 3.32 18.74 -9.09
CA ARG A 34 3.23 18.67 -7.63
C ARG A 34 2.67 19.98 -7.11
N SER A 35 1.57 19.90 -6.35
CA SER A 35 1.07 21.02 -5.56
C SER A 35 1.33 20.78 -4.08
N ASN A 36 1.85 21.80 -3.40
CA ASN A 36 1.90 21.84 -1.95
C ASN A 36 0.66 22.57 -1.46
N VAL A 37 -0.18 21.87 -0.70
CA VAL A 37 -1.51 22.34 -0.27
C VAL A 37 -1.64 22.14 1.24
N ALA A 38 -2.08 23.17 1.94
CA ALA A 38 -2.49 23.09 3.34
C ALA A 38 -3.95 22.63 3.40
N PHE A 39 -4.21 21.43 3.92
CA PHE A 39 -5.57 21.00 4.16
C PHE A 39 -5.68 20.25 5.48
N ARG A 40 -6.80 20.44 6.16
CA ARG A 40 -7.13 19.71 7.38
C ARG A 40 -8.00 18.52 7.02
N ILE A 41 -7.45 17.32 7.13
CA ILE A 41 -8.25 16.10 7.10
C ILE A 41 -9.10 16.09 8.37
N ARG A 42 -10.40 16.37 8.23
CA ARG A 42 -11.34 16.14 9.32
C ARG A 42 -11.45 14.64 9.50
N GLN A 43 -11.10 14.16 10.69
CA GLN A 43 -11.41 12.77 11.03
C GLN A 43 -12.92 12.61 10.94
N ARG A 44 -13.35 11.65 10.13
CA ARG A 44 -14.75 11.27 10.06
C ARG A 44 -15.06 10.64 11.41
N HIS A 45 -15.75 11.37 12.29
CA HIS A 45 -16.34 10.79 13.50
C HIS A 45 -17.50 9.88 13.08
N GLY A 46 -17.17 8.75 12.48
CA GLY A 46 -18.08 7.63 12.30
C GLY A 46 -17.85 6.63 13.41
N THR A 47 -18.91 5.92 13.79
CA THR A 47 -18.81 4.69 14.58
C THR A 47 -17.66 3.85 14.04
N SER A 48 -16.72 3.45 14.90
CA SER A 48 -15.58 2.63 14.51
C SER A 48 -16.06 1.50 13.61
N ASN A 49 -15.74 1.55 12.32
CA ASN A 49 -16.08 0.45 11.42
C ASN A 49 -15.52 -0.84 12.05
N PRO A 50 -16.31 -1.93 12.10
CA PRO A 50 -15.86 -3.18 12.67
C PRO A 50 -14.53 -3.53 12.00
N THR A 51 -13.52 -3.75 12.83
CA THR A 51 -12.18 -4.02 12.32
C THR A 51 -12.22 -5.32 11.54
N LYS A 52 -11.76 -5.30 10.28
CA LYS A 52 -11.66 -6.51 9.46
C LYS A 52 -10.84 -7.56 10.23
N LEU A 53 -11.34 -8.78 10.29
CA LEU A 53 -10.69 -9.91 10.97
C LEU A 53 -9.79 -10.67 10.00
N ASN A 54 -8.70 -11.26 10.50
CA ASN A 54 -7.75 -11.98 9.69
C ASN A 54 -8.22 -13.41 9.34
N THR A 55 -9.08 -13.54 8.33
CA THR A 55 -9.59 -14.84 7.90
C THR A 55 -8.56 -15.71 7.19
N THR A 56 -7.38 -15.18 6.80
CA THR A 56 -6.36 -15.99 6.13
C THR A 56 -5.71 -17.00 7.08
N LYS A 57 -5.72 -16.76 8.40
CA LYS A 57 -5.25 -17.77 9.38
C LYS A 57 -6.04 -19.07 9.29
N LEU A 58 -7.31 -19.02 8.89
CA LEU A 58 -8.19 -20.18 8.78
C LEU A 58 -7.92 -21.04 7.53
N SER A 59 -7.02 -20.65 6.63
CA SER A 59 -6.64 -21.52 5.52
C SER A 59 -5.85 -22.75 5.99
N THR A 60 -5.20 -22.65 7.15
CA THR A 60 -4.39 -23.73 7.73
C THR A 60 -5.24 -24.59 8.66
N ILE A 61 -5.20 -25.91 8.45
CA ILE A 61 -5.99 -26.88 9.23
C ILE A 61 -5.70 -26.78 10.73
N SER A 62 -4.43 -26.74 11.14
CA SER A 62 -4.03 -26.59 12.55
C SER A 62 -4.61 -25.33 13.22
N HIS A 63 -4.70 -24.23 12.48
CA HIS A 63 -5.30 -23.00 12.99
C HIS A 63 -6.82 -23.09 13.11
N ARG A 64 -7.49 -23.92 12.31
CA ARG A 64 -8.92 -24.18 12.44
C ARG A 64 -9.21 -25.01 13.68
N GLU A 65 -8.46 -26.08 13.90
CA GLU A 65 -8.62 -26.95 15.07
C GLU A 65 -8.37 -26.19 16.38
N SER A 66 -7.32 -25.38 16.43
CA SER A 66 -7.03 -24.56 17.63
C SER A 66 -8.10 -23.49 17.86
N PHE A 67 -8.67 -22.95 16.78
CA PHE A 67 -9.75 -21.98 16.87
C PHE A 67 -11.06 -22.62 17.36
N GLU A 68 -11.38 -23.83 16.90
CA GLU A 68 -12.52 -24.61 17.36
C GLU A 68 -12.40 -24.89 18.87
N GLN A 69 -11.23 -25.33 19.34
CA GLN A 69 -10.99 -25.55 20.78
C GLN A 69 -11.14 -24.27 21.62
N GLU A 70 -10.64 -23.14 21.13
CA GLU A 70 -10.77 -21.85 21.79
C GLU A 70 -12.24 -21.39 21.85
N MET A 71 -13.00 -21.63 20.78
CA MET A 71 -14.43 -21.32 20.71
C MET A 71 -15.24 -22.20 21.66
N ASP A 72 -15.01 -23.51 21.65
CA ASP A 72 -15.67 -24.46 22.55
C ASP A 72 -15.39 -24.12 24.01
N SER A 73 -14.15 -23.74 24.33
CA SER A 73 -13.77 -23.31 25.68
C SER A 73 -14.48 -22.01 26.09
N ALA A 74 -14.59 -21.05 25.18
CA ALA A 74 -15.28 -19.77 25.44
C ALA A 74 -16.79 -19.96 25.62
N LEU A 75 -17.41 -20.86 24.84
CA LEU A 75 -18.82 -21.19 24.95
C LEU A 75 -19.12 -22.05 26.18
N ALA A 76 -18.22 -22.95 26.58
CA ALA A 76 -18.36 -23.73 27.81
C ALA A 76 -18.28 -22.86 29.08
N GLN A 77 -17.56 -21.74 29.03
CA GLN A 77 -17.50 -20.75 30.11
C GLN A 77 -18.68 -19.77 30.09
N TRP A 78 -19.47 -19.77 29.02
CA TRP A 78 -20.63 -18.90 28.90
C TRP A 78 -21.83 -19.57 29.60
N GLU A 79 -22.23 -18.98 30.72
CA GLU A 79 -23.42 -19.42 31.47
C GLU A 79 -24.66 -18.62 31.00
N GLU A 80 -25.72 -19.34 30.65
CA GLU A 80 -27.03 -18.77 30.32
C GLU A 80 -27.65 -18.15 31.58
N LYS A 81 -27.95 -16.85 31.53
CA LYS A 81 -28.55 -16.13 32.66
C LYS A 81 -30.05 -16.11 32.51
N GLU A 82 -30.73 -17.08 33.09
CA GLU A 82 -32.19 -17.35 33.02
C GLU A 82 -33.15 -16.21 33.44
N SER A 83 -32.66 -14.99 33.70
CA SER A 83 -33.43 -13.81 34.11
C SER A 83 -33.21 -12.58 33.19
N SER A 84 -32.59 -12.76 32.03
CA SER A 84 -32.23 -11.64 31.14
C SER A 84 -33.25 -11.48 30.00
N ILE A 85 -33.37 -10.27 29.46
CA ILE A 85 -34.20 -10.03 28.29
C ILE A 85 -33.55 -10.76 27.09
N PRO A 86 -34.29 -11.48 26.22
CA PRO A 86 -33.70 -12.28 25.14
C PRO A 86 -32.71 -11.51 24.24
N ASP A 87 -32.96 -10.22 23.99
CA ASP A 87 -32.08 -9.35 23.22
C ASP A 87 -30.73 -9.10 23.91
N GLU A 88 -30.72 -9.03 25.25
CA GLU A 88 -29.51 -8.85 26.05
C GLU A 88 -28.67 -10.13 26.11
N GLU A 89 -29.32 -11.29 26.20
CA GLU A 89 -28.65 -12.60 26.13
C GLU A 89 -27.99 -12.81 24.77
N TRP A 90 -28.74 -12.52 23.70
CA TRP A 90 -28.22 -12.62 22.34
C TRP A 90 -27.05 -11.65 22.12
N ALA A 91 -27.15 -10.41 22.60
CA ALA A 91 -26.05 -9.45 22.54
C ALA A 91 -24.82 -9.95 23.32
N ALA A 92 -25.02 -10.57 24.49
CA ALA A 92 -23.93 -11.12 25.29
C ALA A 92 -23.23 -12.29 24.57
N LEU A 93 -23.99 -13.23 24.01
CA LEU A 93 -23.45 -14.34 23.21
C LEU A 93 -22.66 -13.82 22.00
N GLN A 94 -23.23 -12.86 21.27
CA GLN A 94 -22.55 -12.22 20.13
C GLN A 94 -21.22 -11.57 20.55
N GLN A 95 -21.17 -10.93 21.72
CA GLN A 95 -19.94 -10.34 22.25
C GLN A 95 -18.89 -11.39 22.58
N VAL A 96 -19.27 -12.51 23.22
CA VAL A 96 -18.35 -13.61 23.52
C VAL A 96 -17.76 -14.15 22.22
N VAL A 97 -18.60 -14.54 21.27
CA VAL A 97 -18.17 -15.06 19.97
C VAL A 97 -17.25 -14.06 19.25
N TYR A 98 -17.65 -12.79 19.17
CA TYR A 98 -16.85 -11.77 18.49
C TYR A 98 -15.50 -11.54 19.16
N ASN A 99 -15.45 -11.49 20.49
CA ASN A 99 -14.21 -11.26 21.23
C ASN A 99 -13.26 -12.45 21.10
N THR A 100 -13.76 -13.69 21.14
CA THR A 100 -12.96 -14.89 20.90
C THR A 100 -12.35 -14.88 19.50
N ILE A 101 -13.16 -14.63 18.47
CA ILE A 101 -12.67 -14.53 17.08
C ILE A 101 -11.63 -13.41 16.95
N LYS A 102 -11.91 -12.25 17.53
CA LYS A 102 -11.02 -11.08 17.47
C LYS A 102 -9.69 -11.34 18.19
N THR A 103 -9.70 -12.07 19.29
CA THR A 103 -8.50 -12.41 20.07
C THR A 103 -7.64 -13.41 19.32
N TYR A 104 -8.26 -14.44 18.75
CA TYR A 104 -7.55 -15.49 18.02
C TYR A 104 -7.08 -15.03 16.61
N LEU A 105 -8.00 -14.53 15.79
CA LEU A 105 -7.68 -14.12 14.41
C LEU A 105 -6.91 -12.80 14.39
N GLY A 106 -7.28 -11.85 15.23
CA GLY A 106 -6.71 -10.51 15.21
C GLY A 106 -7.02 -9.76 13.91
N LYS A 107 -6.22 -8.73 13.63
CA LYS A 107 -6.33 -7.90 12.42
C LYS A 107 -5.47 -8.49 11.30
N PRO A 108 -5.90 -8.40 10.03
CA PRO A 108 -5.03 -8.68 8.90
C PRO A 108 -3.79 -7.81 8.96
N ASP A 109 -2.65 -8.40 8.64
CA ASP A 109 -1.43 -7.63 8.47
C ASP A 109 -1.61 -6.63 7.33
N ARG A 110 -1.08 -5.42 7.54
CA ARG A 110 -1.08 -4.40 6.51
C ARG A 110 -0.07 -4.81 5.44
N LYS A 111 -0.56 -5.33 4.32
CA LYS A 111 0.27 -5.46 3.12
C LYS A 111 0.66 -4.06 2.67
N HIS A 112 1.95 -3.78 2.70
CA HIS A 112 2.48 -2.53 2.17
C HIS A 112 2.29 -2.56 0.65
N HIS A 113 1.42 -1.69 0.14
CA HIS A 113 1.14 -1.58 -1.29
C HIS A 113 2.25 -0.87 -2.06
N ASP A 114 3.31 -0.42 -1.39
CA ASP A 114 4.46 0.13 -2.08
C ASP A 114 5.25 -1.02 -2.69
N TRP A 115 5.16 -1.10 -4.00
CA TRP A 115 5.94 -2.01 -4.83
C TRP A 115 7.43 -1.60 -4.88
N PHE A 116 7.76 -0.40 -4.38
CA PHE A 116 9.11 0.09 -4.29
C PHE A 116 9.79 -0.42 -3.01
N ASP A 117 10.77 -1.31 -3.18
CA ASP A 117 11.66 -1.71 -2.09
C ASP A 117 12.91 -0.83 -2.10
N PRO A 118 13.08 0.09 -1.13
CA PRO A 118 14.26 0.94 -1.07
C PRO A 118 15.57 0.16 -0.84
N ASN A 119 15.49 -1.08 -0.35
CA ASN A 119 16.66 -1.94 -0.12
C ASN A 119 17.12 -2.72 -1.37
N ASN A 120 16.37 -2.65 -2.48
CA ASN A 120 16.76 -3.31 -3.71
C ASN A 120 17.96 -2.59 -4.36
N GLN A 121 19.16 -3.10 -4.08
CA GLN A 121 20.43 -2.51 -4.53
C GLN A 121 20.56 -2.45 -6.06
N GLU A 122 20.02 -3.45 -6.76
CA GLU A 122 20.01 -3.50 -8.22
C GLU A 122 19.17 -2.36 -8.78
N LEU A 123 17.95 -2.19 -8.27
CA LEU A 123 17.04 -1.11 -8.66
C LEU A 123 17.65 0.27 -8.37
N GLN A 124 18.23 0.46 -7.18
CA GLN A 124 18.91 1.71 -6.82
C GLN A 124 20.08 2.03 -7.75
N THR A 125 20.84 1.01 -8.16
CA THR A 125 21.98 1.17 -9.09
C THR A 125 21.50 1.60 -10.48
N ILE A 126 20.48 0.94 -11.02
CA ILE A 126 19.94 1.27 -12.34
C ILE A 126 19.29 2.67 -12.32
N MET A 127 18.58 3.03 -11.24
CA MET A 127 18.01 4.37 -11.05
C MET A 127 19.09 5.45 -11.00
N SER A 128 20.14 5.23 -10.21
CA SER A 128 21.26 6.17 -10.09
C SER A 128 21.95 6.40 -11.43
N ARG A 129 22.18 5.33 -12.20
CA ARG A 129 22.75 5.41 -13.55
C ARG A 129 21.84 6.18 -14.52
N ARG A 130 20.52 5.95 -14.46
CA ARG A 130 19.55 6.72 -15.25
C ARG A 130 19.61 8.21 -14.90
N ASP A 131 19.65 8.54 -13.62
CA ASP A 131 19.63 9.93 -13.15
C ASP A 131 20.91 10.67 -13.51
N GLN A 132 22.07 10.02 -13.39
CA GLN A 132 23.36 10.56 -13.85
C GLN A 132 23.38 10.81 -15.36
N THR A 133 22.93 9.84 -16.17
CA THR A 133 22.87 10.01 -17.63
C THR A 133 21.88 11.09 -18.05
N HIS A 134 20.76 11.22 -17.34
CA HIS A 134 19.78 12.30 -17.55
C HIS A 134 20.38 13.67 -17.21
N GLN A 135 21.05 13.80 -16.06
CA GLN A 135 21.74 15.03 -15.68
C GLN A 135 22.79 15.43 -16.71
N SER A 136 23.56 14.47 -17.25
CA SER A 136 24.52 14.73 -18.32
C SER A 136 23.84 15.28 -19.58
N VAL A 137 22.69 14.74 -19.99
CA VAL A 137 21.90 15.25 -21.13
C VAL A 137 21.38 16.67 -20.86
N LEU A 138 21.03 17.01 -19.62
CA LEU A 138 20.53 18.35 -19.26
C LEU A 138 21.64 19.40 -19.15
N GLN A 139 22.83 19.01 -18.65
CA GLN A 139 23.96 19.91 -18.42
C GLN A 139 24.81 20.16 -19.67
N THR A 140 24.80 19.23 -20.63
CA THR A 140 25.58 19.34 -21.87
C THR A 140 24.67 19.55 -23.08
N ARG A 141 25.23 20.03 -24.19
CA ARG A 141 24.51 20.01 -25.47
C ARG A 141 24.26 18.54 -25.82
N SER A 142 22.99 18.14 -25.88
CA SER A 142 22.59 16.75 -26.16
C SER A 142 23.24 16.21 -27.44
N ILE A 143 24.21 15.31 -27.29
CA ILE A 143 24.87 14.58 -28.38
C ILE A 143 24.29 13.15 -28.43
N ARG A 144 24.25 12.55 -29.63
CA ARG A 144 23.71 11.21 -29.87
C ARG A 144 24.17 10.16 -28.85
N SER A 145 25.43 10.21 -28.41
CA SER A 145 25.99 9.29 -27.40
C SER A 145 25.35 9.46 -26.02
N THR A 146 25.25 10.69 -25.51
CA THR A 146 24.62 11.02 -24.22
C THR A 146 23.14 10.65 -24.20
N THR A 147 22.41 10.95 -25.28
CA THR A 147 21.00 10.57 -25.44
C THR A 147 20.83 9.04 -25.51
N ALA A 148 21.72 8.33 -26.20
CA ALA A 148 21.69 6.88 -26.30
C ALA A 148 21.97 6.21 -24.95
N ALA A 149 22.94 6.72 -24.18
CA ALA A 149 23.25 6.25 -22.84
C ALA A 149 22.04 6.39 -21.90
N TYR A 150 21.36 7.54 -21.92
CA TYR A 150 20.13 7.76 -21.15
C TYR A 150 19.00 6.82 -21.60
N LYS A 151 18.75 6.68 -22.91
CA LYS A 151 17.73 5.75 -23.43
C LYS A 151 18.00 4.30 -23.06
N ASN A 152 19.27 3.88 -23.04
CA ASN A 152 19.65 2.53 -22.63
C ASN A 152 19.47 2.32 -21.13
N ALA A 153 19.90 3.27 -20.29
CA ALA A 153 19.60 3.23 -18.85
C ALA A 153 18.10 3.18 -18.59
N CYS A 154 17.30 3.86 -19.44
CA CYS A 154 15.86 3.79 -19.35
C CYS A 154 15.33 2.37 -19.71
N ARG A 155 15.75 1.81 -20.84
CA ARG A 155 15.33 0.44 -21.23
C ARG A 155 15.66 -0.63 -20.18
N LEU A 156 16.74 -0.46 -19.43
CA LEU A 156 17.12 -1.40 -18.37
C LEU A 156 16.25 -1.26 -17.11
N LEU A 157 15.79 -0.05 -16.76
CA LEU A 157 14.92 0.13 -15.59
C LEU A 157 13.49 -0.35 -15.84
N HIS A 158 13.01 -0.27 -17.08
CA HIS A 158 11.60 -0.51 -17.40
C HIS A 158 11.11 -1.92 -17.02
N PRO A 159 11.83 -3.02 -17.35
CA PRO A 159 11.42 -4.37 -16.94
C PRO A 159 11.42 -4.58 -15.42
N CYS A 160 12.40 -4.02 -14.70
CA CYS A 160 12.48 -4.14 -13.23
C CYS A 160 11.27 -3.51 -12.54
N ILE A 161 10.75 -2.41 -13.09
CA ILE A 161 9.55 -1.74 -12.60
C ILE A 161 8.28 -2.51 -13.03
N GLU A 162 8.21 -2.95 -14.29
CA GLU A 162 7.02 -3.59 -14.86
C GLU A 162 6.74 -4.98 -14.28
N VAL A 163 7.77 -5.82 -14.10
CA VAL A 163 7.65 -7.15 -13.45
C VAL A 163 7.16 -7.02 -12.00
N ARG A 164 7.57 -5.94 -11.31
CA ARG A 164 7.22 -5.69 -9.90
C ARG A 164 5.84 -5.03 -9.74
N LEU A 165 5.46 -4.12 -10.64
CA LEU A 165 4.13 -3.50 -10.68
C LEU A 165 3.02 -4.51 -10.99
N MET A 166 3.32 -5.54 -11.78
CA MET A 166 2.34 -6.55 -12.22
C MET A 166 2.24 -7.76 -11.28
N GLY A 167 2.88 -7.73 -10.11
CA GLY A 167 2.62 -8.70 -9.04
C GLY A 167 2.92 -10.15 -9.37
N LYS A 168 3.91 -10.44 -10.23
CA LYS A 168 4.45 -11.79 -10.37
C LYS A 168 5.56 -12.02 -9.35
N GLU A 169 5.17 -12.11 -8.08
CA GLU A 169 5.94 -12.92 -7.14
C GLU A 169 5.58 -14.39 -7.43
N ASP A 170 6.23 -14.98 -8.43
CA ASP A 170 6.35 -16.42 -8.48
C ASP A 170 7.20 -16.83 -7.27
N SER A 171 6.53 -17.52 -6.34
CA SER A 171 7.18 -18.32 -5.33
C SER A 171 8.19 -19.26 -5.98
N GLY A 172 9.48 -19.05 -5.70
CA GLY A 172 10.53 -20.04 -5.94
C GLY A 172 11.27 -19.89 -7.27
N ALA A 173 12.43 -19.24 -7.20
CA ALA A 173 13.71 -19.78 -7.64
C ALA A 173 14.73 -18.64 -7.61
N ALA A 174 15.67 -18.75 -6.68
CA ALA A 174 16.94 -18.08 -6.82
C ALA A 174 17.64 -18.66 -8.05
N GLU A 175 17.96 -17.84 -9.04
CA GLU A 175 19.11 -18.07 -9.91
C GLU A 175 19.53 -16.76 -10.61
N SER A 176 20.68 -16.28 -10.15
CA SER A 176 21.71 -15.48 -10.82
C SER A 176 21.36 -14.75 -12.12
N CYS A 177 21.45 -13.42 -12.08
CA CYS A 177 22.00 -12.60 -13.16
C CYS A 177 23.08 -11.68 -12.57
#